data_AF-A0A8T1TT18-F1
#
_entry.id   AF-A0A8T1TT18-F1
#
_cell.length_a   1.000
_cell.length_b   1.000
_cell.length_c   1.000
_cell.angle_alpha   90.00
_cell.angle_beta   90.00
_cell.angle_gamma   90.00
#
_symmetry.space_group_name_H-M   'P 1'
#
loop_
_entity.id
_entity.type
_entity.pdbx_description
1 polymer ?
#
loop_
_entity_poly.entity_id
_entity_poly.type
_entity_poly.pdbx_seq_one_letter_code
_entity_poly.pdbx_strand_id
1 'polypeptide(L)'
;MRLAMLRLQRCPRPLLTLARSFAAAAPAKPVDDAVAARRQQSIYYARFTRKYPTQLGPLPMEAVDRTARYLTSRGLNQTQALRAISRHIMITCYSQKMMESKIEWLSNLGLSHDKINDILARHPIILGCSFEKLESLVQWYISHGMPYLFNVFPEVAAFSMAKLDKKVDFFKELGCDDGQIARILTMAPRVLGYSVEKLQVNVDYLEEMGVPSEHIPAITARVPQFLGLTTDRIKETVDAMDEMFGAGAGGHALIRNSRIVMHNVSGIRRAYSYLLSVGFTKERLKQCTRFVMRSESRILRPRVKFLKAKGVDVVSAASWILMPEGRFIEKYSDYAAYLTQYMARLKKKQL
;
A
#
# COMPACT_ATOMS: atom_id res chain seq x y z
N MET A 1 16.63 -34.41 4.28
CA MET A 1 15.31 -34.20 4.93
C MET A 1 14.73 -32.88 4.43
N ARG A 2 14.22 -32.91 3.20
CA ARG A 2 12.79 -32.91 2.83
C ARG A 2 12.18 -31.50 2.78
N LEU A 3 12.28 -30.91 1.58
CA LEU A 3 11.43 -29.86 0.98
C LEU A 3 9.93 -30.18 0.96
N ALA A 4 9.44 -31.06 1.85
CA ALA A 4 8.08 -31.59 1.87
C ALA A 4 7.14 -30.87 2.85
N MET A 5 7.57 -29.78 3.51
CA MET A 5 6.74 -29.03 4.47
C MET A 5 6.18 -27.70 3.95
N LEU A 6 6.27 -27.40 2.65
CA LEU A 6 5.66 -26.21 2.05
C LEU A 6 4.33 -26.51 1.33
N ARG A 7 3.57 -27.52 1.78
CA ARG A 7 2.11 -27.47 1.59
C ARG A 7 1.57 -26.43 2.55
N LEU A 8 1.69 -25.17 2.14
CA LEU A 8 1.04 -24.02 2.74
C LEU A 8 -0.43 -24.40 2.99
N GLN A 9 -0.76 -24.65 4.25
CA GLN A 9 -2.13 -24.89 4.67
C GLN A 9 -2.94 -23.69 4.19
N ARG A 10 -3.92 -23.95 3.32
CA ARG A 10 -4.94 -22.99 2.93
C ARG A 10 -5.57 -22.45 4.21
N CYS A 11 -5.27 -21.21 4.59
CA CYS A 11 -6.03 -20.53 5.61
C CYS A 11 -7.48 -20.38 5.12
N PRO A 12 -8.50 -20.76 5.91
CA PRO A 12 -9.92 -20.73 5.53
C PRO A 12 -10.53 -19.31 5.61
N ARG A 13 -9.72 -18.26 5.61
CA ARG A 13 -10.20 -16.88 5.62
C ARG A 13 -9.76 -16.19 4.32
N PRO A 14 -10.72 -15.70 3.51
CA PRO A 14 -10.34 -14.96 2.32
C PRO A 14 -9.53 -13.74 2.76
N LEU A 15 -8.30 -13.64 2.25
CA LEU A 15 -7.62 -12.36 2.17
C LEU A 15 -8.60 -11.44 1.45
N LEU A 16 -9.26 -10.54 2.17
CA LEU A 16 -10.08 -9.50 1.58
C LEU A 16 -9.18 -8.76 0.60
N THR A 17 -9.37 -9.10 -0.67
CA THR A 17 -8.76 -8.47 -1.82
C THR A 17 -9.00 -6.98 -1.68
N LEU A 18 -7.96 -6.25 -1.29
CA LEU A 18 -7.83 -4.82 -1.58
C LEU A 18 -7.56 -4.67 -3.09
N ALA A 19 -8.48 -5.20 -3.89
CA ALA A 19 -8.65 -4.83 -5.27
C ALA A 19 -9.21 -3.41 -5.25
N ARG A 20 -8.31 -2.42 -5.25
CA ARG A 20 -8.64 -1.16 -5.91
C ARG A 20 -8.76 -1.50 -7.38
N SER A 21 -9.99 -1.80 -7.81
CA SER A 21 -10.37 -1.76 -9.21
C SER A 21 -10.02 -0.36 -9.72
N PHE A 22 -8.99 -0.28 -10.55
CA PHE A 22 -8.79 0.90 -11.38
C PHE A 22 -9.99 0.94 -12.32
N ALA A 23 -10.74 2.04 -12.27
CA ALA A 23 -11.72 2.35 -13.29
C ALA A 23 -11.02 2.28 -14.64
N ALA A 24 -11.52 1.43 -15.54
CA ALA A 24 -11.08 1.40 -16.92
C ALA A 24 -11.26 2.80 -17.51
N ALA A 25 -10.16 3.42 -17.91
CA ALA A 25 -10.20 4.62 -18.72
C ALA A 25 -10.95 4.29 -20.01
N ALA A 26 -11.83 5.19 -20.45
CA ALA A 26 -12.49 5.07 -21.74
C ALA A 26 -11.43 4.94 -22.86
N PRO A 27 -11.69 4.14 -23.91
CA PRO A 27 -10.70 3.91 -24.96
C PRO A 27 -10.43 5.22 -25.70
N ALA A 28 -9.17 5.66 -25.69
CA ALA A 28 -8.68 6.71 -26.56
C ALA A 28 -8.43 6.16 -27.98
N LYS A 29 -8.35 7.05 -28.97
CA LYS A 29 -8.32 6.69 -30.40
C LYS A 29 -6.98 6.02 -30.80
N PRO A 30 -6.99 4.98 -31.64
CA PRO A 30 -5.86 4.07 -31.89
C PRO A 30 -4.61 4.69 -32.56
N VAL A 31 -4.72 5.87 -33.18
CA VAL A 31 -3.59 6.50 -33.89
C VAL A 31 -2.67 7.28 -32.95
N ASP A 32 -3.25 7.98 -31.95
CA ASP A 32 -2.48 8.71 -30.93
C ASP A 32 -1.71 7.76 -30.01
N ASP A 33 -2.27 6.57 -29.75
CA ASP A 33 -1.65 5.53 -28.92
C ASP A 33 -0.38 4.97 -29.56
N ALA A 34 -0.33 4.83 -30.89
CA ALA A 34 0.84 4.33 -31.60
C ALA A 34 2.01 5.34 -31.57
N VAL A 35 1.72 6.64 -31.73
CA VAL A 35 2.73 7.70 -31.64
C VAL A 35 3.23 7.85 -30.20
N ALA A 36 2.33 7.83 -29.21
CA ALA A 36 2.67 7.86 -27.80
C ALA A 36 3.51 6.64 -27.38
N ALA A 37 3.16 5.44 -27.86
CA ALA A 37 3.93 4.22 -27.62
C ALA A 37 5.34 4.30 -28.22
N ARG A 38 5.49 4.79 -29.46
CA ARG A 38 6.81 4.99 -30.10
C ARG A 38 7.66 6.01 -29.33
N ARG A 39 7.07 7.12 -28.88
CA ARG A 39 7.75 8.12 -28.04
C ARG A 39 8.18 7.54 -26.69
N GLN A 40 7.34 6.70 -26.09
CA GLN A 40 7.67 6.04 -24.84
C GLN A 40 8.78 5.00 -25.01
N GLN A 41 8.79 4.28 -26.13
CA GLN A 41 9.86 3.34 -26.48
C GLN A 41 11.20 4.05 -26.64
N SER A 42 11.26 5.17 -27.38
CA SER A 42 12.52 5.92 -27.56
C SER A 42 13.10 6.42 -26.24
N ILE A 43 12.24 6.86 -25.31
CA ILE A 43 12.65 7.21 -23.93
C ILE A 43 13.27 6.02 -23.21
N TYR A 44 12.72 4.82 -23.36
CA TYR A 44 13.29 3.62 -22.74
C TYR A 44 14.66 3.26 -23.34
N TYR A 45 14.81 3.26 -24.67
CA TYR A 45 16.08 2.96 -25.32
C TYR A 45 17.19 3.93 -24.91
N ALA A 46 16.91 5.24 -24.85
CA ALA A 46 17.88 6.22 -24.34
C ALA A 46 18.29 5.94 -22.87
N ARG A 47 17.33 5.51 -22.02
CA ARG A 47 17.61 5.13 -20.63
C ARG A 47 18.44 3.86 -20.53
N PHE A 48 18.29 2.91 -21.45
CA PHE A 48 19.05 1.67 -21.44
C PHE A 48 20.54 1.95 -21.63
N THR A 49 20.90 2.68 -22.68
CA THR A 49 22.29 3.03 -22.99
C THR A 49 22.95 3.77 -21.82
N ARG A 50 22.23 4.69 -21.17
CA ARG A 50 22.75 5.44 -20.02
C ARG A 50 22.99 4.56 -18.78
N LYS A 51 22.16 3.54 -18.56
CA LYS A 51 22.24 2.67 -17.37
C LYS A 51 23.16 1.46 -17.57
N TYR A 52 23.51 1.14 -18.82
CA TYR A 52 24.35 -0.01 -19.13
C TYR A 52 25.80 0.26 -18.69
N PRO A 53 26.46 -0.70 -18.01
CA PRO A 53 27.84 -0.51 -17.56
C PRO A 53 28.79 -0.29 -18.75
N THR A 54 29.55 0.81 -18.72
CA THR A 54 30.48 1.18 -19.80
C THR A 54 31.59 0.15 -19.99
N GLN A 55 31.94 -0.61 -18.93
CA GLN A 55 32.95 -1.67 -18.97
C GLN A 55 32.55 -2.85 -19.86
N LEU A 56 31.26 -3.03 -20.15
CA LEU A 56 30.74 -4.11 -20.98
C LEU A 56 30.64 -3.72 -22.47
N GLY A 57 31.15 -2.55 -22.84
CA GLY A 57 31.04 -2.01 -24.19
C GLY A 57 29.66 -1.44 -24.52
N PRO A 58 29.35 -1.21 -25.80
CA PRO A 58 28.05 -0.71 -26.22
C PRO A 58 26.95 -1.75 -25.95
N LEU A 59 25.78 -1.29 -25.52
CA LEU A 59 24.62 -2.16 -25.29
C LEU A 59 24.19 -2.83 -26.61
N PRO A 60 24.20 -4.17 -26.70
CA PRO A 60 23.71 -4.86 -27.89
C PRO A 60 22.19 -4.78 -27.96
N MET A 61 21.65 -4.09 -28.97
CA MET A 61 20.21 -3.90 -29.14
C MET A 61 19.47 -5.23 -29.32
N GLU A 62 20.11 -6.21 -29.96
CA GLU A 62 19.57 -7.58 -30.07
C GLU A 62 19.33 -8.23 -28.71
N ALA A 63 20.17 -7.95 -27.70
CA ALA A 63 20.00 -8.48 -26.35
C ALA A 63 18.78 -7.86 -25.66
N VAL A 64 18.53 -6.56 -25.89
CA VAL A 64 17.32 -5.87 -25.44
C VAL A 64 16.09 -6.52 -26.08
N ASP A 65 16.10 -6.71 -27.39
CA ASP A 65 14.96 -7.25 -28.13
C ASP A 65 14.68 -8.72 -27.79
N ARG A 66 15.73 -9.53 -27.62
CA ARG A 66 15.61 -10.91 -27.12
C ARG A 66 14.95 -10.95 -25.76
N THR A 67 15.38 -10.08 -24.85
CA THR A 67 14.84 -10.04 -23.48
C THR A 67 13.41 -9.52 -23.45
N ALA A 68 13.09 -8.51 -24.26
CA ALA A 68 11.73 -8.00 -24.39
C ALA A 68 10.78 -9.06 -24.96
N ARG A 69 11.22 -9.79 -25.99
CA ARG A 69 10.47 -10.92 -26.56
C ARG A 69 10.24 -12.02 -25.53
N TYR A 70 11.27 -12.39 -24.78
CA TYR A 70 11.16 -13.37 -23.71
C TYR A 70 10.14 -12.97 -22.62
N LEU A 71 10.21 -11.73 -22.13
CA LEU A 71 9.23 -11.24 -21.15
C LEU A 71 7.81 -11.18 -21.75
N THR A 72 7.70 -10.86 -23.04
CA THR A 72 6.41 -10.80 -23.75
C THR A 72 5.81 -12.19 -23.95
N SER A 73 6.62 -13.20 -24.29
CA SER A 73 6.15 -14.59 -24.43
C SER A 73 5.64 -15.17 -23.11
N ARG A 74 6.07 -14.62 -21.97
CA ARG A 74 5.51 -14.97 -20.65
C ARG A 74 4.17 -14.32 -20.36
N GLY A 75 3.74 -13.32 -21.13
CA GLY A 75 2.46 -12.61 -20.93
C GLY A 75 2.58 -11.17 -20.42
N LEU A 76 3.79 -10.61 -20.31
CA LEU A 76 3.92 -9.15 -20.13
C LEU A 76 3.62 -8.45 -21.46
N ASN A 77 3.01 -7.26 -21.42
CA ASN A 77 2.95 -6.44 -22.64
C ASN A 77 4.30 -5.77 -22.94
N GLN A 78 4.49 -5.31 -24.17
CA GLN A 78 5.74 -4.68 -24.62
C GLN A 78 6.19 -3.53 -23.71
N THR A 79 5.27 -2.69 -23.27
CA THR A 79 5.58 -1.57 -22.36
C THR A 79 6.04 -2.05 -20.99
N GLN A 80 5.41 -3.09 -20.43
CA GLN A 80 5.83 -3.72 -19.18
C GLN A 80 7.23 -4.34 -19.31
N ALA A 81 7.49 -5.06 -20.41
CA ALA A 81 8.78 -5.67 -20.69
C ALA A 81 9.91 -4.62 -20.79
N LEU A 82 9.73 -3.58 -21.61
CA LEU A 82 10.71 -2.49 -21.73
C LEU A 82 10.92 -1.74 -20.43
N ARG A 83 9.85 -1.55 -19.65
CA ARG A 83 9.94 -0.93 -18.33
C ARG A 83 10.71 -1.81 -17.34
N ALA A 84 10.53 -3.12 -17.38
CA ALA A 84 11.30 -4.07 -16.57
C ALA A 84 12.80 -3.99 -16.91
N ILE A 85 13.14 -4.05 -18.21
CA ILE A 85 14.52 -3.85 -18.69
C ILE A 85 15.07 -2.50 -18.23
N SER A 86 14.26 -1.42 -18.27
CA SER A 86 14.68 -0.10 -17.80
C SER A 86 14.99 -0.05 -16.30
N ARG A 87 14.31 -0.88 -15.49
CA ARG A 87 14.54 -0.97 -14.05
C ARG A 87 15.84 -1.70 -13.73
N HIS A 88 16.15 -2.75 -14.49
CA HIS A 88 17.36 -3.55 -14.31
C HIS A 88 17.94 -3.95 -15.66
N ILE A 89 18.80 -3.10 -16.23
CA ILE A 89 19.31 -3.30 -17.59
C ILE A 89 20.12 -4.59 -17.71
N MET A 90 20.80 -5.01 -16.64
CA MET A 90 21.61 -6.23 -16.62
C MET A 90 20.83 -7.52 -16.90
N ILE A 91 19.48 -7.49 -16.84
CA ILE A 91 18.65 -8.61 -17.28
C ILE A 91 18.92 -9.00 -18.75
N THR A 92 19.39 -8.07 -19.59
CA THR A 92 19.73 -8.36 -20.99
C THR A 92 20.95 -9.27 -21.15
N CYS A 93 21.78 -9.34 -20.10
CA CYS A 93 22.96 -10.20 -20.06
C CYS A 93 22.65 -11.60 -19.51
N TYR A 94 21.42 -11.85 -19.05
CA TYR A 94 21.06 -13.15 -18.47
C TYR A 94 20.73 -14.14 -19.57
N SER A 95 21.20 -15.38 -19.42
CA SER A 95 20.79 -16.47 -20.29
C SER A 95 19.34 -16.86 -20.00
N GLN A 96 18.60 -17.27 -21.03
CA GLN A 96 17.23 -17.73 -20.86
C GLN A 96 17.16 -18.92 -19.89
N LYS A 97 18.12 -19.84 -19.95
CA LYS A 97 18.23 -20.98 -19.03
C LYS A 97 18.33 -20.53 -17.57
N MET A 98 19.17 -19.54 -17.26
CA MET A 98 19.31 -19.01 -15.90
C MET A 98 18.01 -18.37 -15.40
N MET A 99 17.35 -17.57 -16.25
CA MET A 99 16.08 -16.92 -15.91
C MET A 99 14.99 -17.97 -15.65
N GLU A 100 14.87 -19.00 -16.49
CA GLU A 100 13.90 -20.07 -16.31
C GLU A 100 14.16 -20.88 -15.04
N SER A 101 15.41 -21.23 -14.71
CA SER A 101 15.70 -21.93 -13.45
C SER A 101 15.26 -21.13 -12.21
N LYS A 102 15.36 -19.79 -12.25
CA LYS A 102 14.88 -18.93 -11.17
C LYS A 102 13.36 -18.83 -11.11
N ILE A 103 12.73 -18.77 -12.26
CA ILE A 103 11.27 -18.78 -12.35
C ILE A 103 10.71 -20.10 -11.83
N GLU A 104 11.30 -21.23 -12.20
CA GLU A 104 10.90 -22.55 -11.73
C GLU A 104 11.03 -22.64 -10.21
N TRP A 105 12.13 -22.13 -9.65
CA TRP A 105 12.30 -22.07 -8.20
C TRP A 105 11.23 -21.20 -7.52
N LEU A 106 10.89 -20.03 -8.07
CA LEU A 106 9.78 -19.20 -7.57
C LEU A 106 8.43 -19.94 -7.67
N SER A 107 8.21 -20.68 -8.75
CA SER A 107 7.01 -21.51 -8.93
C SER A 107 6.94 -22.62 -7.88
N ASN A 108 8.07 -23.27 -7.57
CA ASN A 108 8.17 -24.32 -6.55
C ASN A 108 7.93 -23.79 -5.12
N LEU A 109 8.13 -22.49 -4.88
CA LEU A 109 7.69 -21.82 -3.64
C LEU A 109 6.18 -21.52 -3.59
N GLY A 110 5.44 -21.83 -4.66
CA GLY A 110 3.99 -21.68 -4.74
C GLY A 110 3.52 -20.33 -5.29
N LEU A 111 4.40 -19.53 -5.92
CA LEU A 111 3.97 -18.32 -6.62
C LEU A 111 3.30 -18.70 -7.96
N SER A 112 2.16 -18.08 -8.26
CA SER A 112 1.51 -18.26 -9.56
C SER A 112 2.29 -17.58 -10.69
N HIS A 113 2.08 -18.05 -11.92
CA HIS A 113 2.67 -17.45 -13.13
C HIS A 113 2.43 -15.94 -13.22
N ASP A 114 1.19 -15.49 -13.00
CA ASP A 114 0.84 -14.07 -13.01
C ASP A 114 1.55 -13.28 -11.92
N LYS A 115 1.70 -13.88 -10.73
CA LYS A 115 2.41 -13.23 -9.62
C LYS A 115 3.90 -13.10 -9.92
N ILE A 116 4.52 -14.13 -10.49
CA ILE A 116 5.91 -14.09 -10.94
C ILE A 116 6.07 -12.98 -11.99
N ASN A 117 5.18 -12.89 -12.98
CA ASN A 117 5.22 -11.84 -13.99
C ASN A 117 5.07 -10.42 -13.41
N ASP A 118 4.17 -10.23 -12.43
CA ASP A 118 4.06 -8.97 -11.67
C ASP A 118 5.37 -8.61 -10.95
N ILE A 119 6.04 -9.61 -10.36
CA ILE A 119 7.35 -9.44 -9.73
C ILE A 119 8.41 -9.06 -10.76
N LEU A 120 8.49 -9.76 -11.91
CA LEU A 120 9.47 -9.46 -12.96
C LEU A 120 9.26 -8.06 -13.55
N ALA A 121 8.01 -7.62 -13.69
CA ALA A 121 7.70 -6.27 -14.17
C ALA A 121 8.21 -5.18 -13.22
N ARG A 122 8.23 -5.44 -11.91
CA ARG A 122 8.55 -4.46 -10.87
C ARG A 122 9.99 -4.58 -10.34
N HIS A 123 10.51 -5.80 -10.17
CA HIS A 123 11.82 -6.13 -9.57
C HIS A 123 12.58 -7.21 -10.36
N PRO A 124 12.94 -6.95 -11.62
CA PRO A 124 13.63 -7.92 -12.48
C PRO A 124 15.00 -8.38 -11.94
N ILE A 125 15.60 -7.61 -11.02
CA ILE A 125 16.85 -7.95 -10.33
C ILE A 125 16.79 -9.29 -9.58
N ILE A 126 15.60 -9.77 -9.21
CA ILE A 126 15.44 -11.06 -8.51
C ILE A 126 16.03 -12.23 -9.30
N LEU A 127 15.98 -12.17 -10.64
CA LEU A 127 16.56 -13.21 -11.51
C LEU A 127 18.09 -13.24 -11.45
N GLY A 128 18.73 -12.14 -11.04
CA GLY A 128 20.17 -12.04 -10.85
C GLY A 128 20.67 -12.43 -9.47
N CYS A 129 19.77 -12.69 -8.51
CA CYS A 129 20.17 -13.07 -7.14
C CYS A 129 20.61 -14.54 -7.08
N SER A 130 21.64 -14.85 -6.28
CA SER A 130 22.07 -16.23 -6.04
C SER A 130 20.95 -17.04 -5.36
N PHE A 131 20.96 -18.38 -5.54
CA PHE A 131 19.98 -19.24 -4.85
C PHE A 131 20.14 -19.14 -3.34
N GLU A 132 21.37 -19.21 -2.86
CA GLU A 132 21.73 -19.02 -1.45
C GLU A 132 21.11 -17.75 -0.87
N LYS A 133 21.27 -16.59 -1.53
CA LYS A 133 20.69 -15.33 -1.04
C LYS A 133 19.16 -15.40 -0.93
N LEU A 134 18.50 -15.96 -1.94
CA LEU A 134 17.04 -16.06 -1.95
C LEU A 134 16.55 -17.06 -0.89
N GLU A 135 17.26 -18.16 -0.68
CA GLU A 135 16.98 -19.14 0.36
C GLU A 135 17.18 -18.53 1.76
N SER A 136 18.28 -17.82 2.00
CA SER A 136 18.50 -17.09 3.25
C SER A 136 17.38 -16.08 3.52
N LEU A 137 16.91 -15.38 2.49
CA LEU A 137 15.78 -14.44 2.63
C LEU A 137 14.48 -15.16 2.98
N VAL A 138 14.19 -16.29 2.34
CA VAL A 138 13.01 -17.12 2.69
C VAL A 138 13.11 -17.60 4.14
N GLN A 139 14.28 -18.10 4.56
CA GLN A 139 14.51 -18.53 5.94
C GLN A 139 14.36 -17.38 6.94
N TRP A 140 14.82 -16.18 6.60
CA TRP A 140 14.66 -14.99 7.43
C TRP A 140 13.19 -14.60 7.61
N TYR A 141 12.38 -14.70 6.55
CA TYR A 141 10.94 -14.50 6.69
C TYR A 141 10.28 -15.56 7.58
N ILE A 142 10.70 -16.83 7.45
CA ILE A 142 10.19 -17.93 8.29
C ILE A 142 10.57 -17.71 9.76
N SER A 143 11.82 -17.35 10.05
CA SER A 143 12.31 -17.18 11.42
C SER A 143 11.62 -16.04 12.17
N HIS A 144 11.11 -15.04 11.45
CA HIS A 144 10.33 -13.94 12.02
C HIS A 144 8.81 -14.15 11.92
N GLY A 145 8.34 -15.38 11.65
CA GLY A 145 6.92 -15.73 11.65
C GLY A 145 6.13 -15.20 10.44
N MET A 146 6.80 -14.89 9.33
CA MET A 146 6.20 -14.28 8.14
C MET A 146 6.47 -15.06 6.84
N PRO A 147 6.25 -16.38 6.79
CA PRO A 147 6.60 -17.21 5.63
C PRO A 147 5.97 -16.74 4.31
N TYR A 148 4.80 -16.12 4.37
CA TYR A 148 4.06 -15.64 3.19
C TYR A 148 4.56 -14.30 2.63
N LEU A 149 5.36 -13.56 3.40
CA LEU A 149 5.70 -12.18 3.06
C LEU A 149 6.65 -12.10 1.86
N PHE A 150 7.46 -13.14 1.61
CA PHE A 150 8.23 -13.26 0.39
C PHE A 150 7.36 -13.20 -0.88
N ASN A 151 6.17 -13.81 -0.85
CA ASN A 151 5.25 -13.82 -2.00
C ASN A 151 4.62 -12.44 -2.26
N VAL A 152 4.50 -11.62 -1.20
CA VAL A 152 3.89 -10.29 -1.25
C VAL A 152 4.93 -9.23 -1.57
N PHE A 153 6.12 -9.33 -1.00
CA PHE A 153 7.18 -8.33 -1.07
C PHE A 153 8.57 -8.92 -1.36
N PRO A 154 8.74 -9.58 -2.52
CA PRO A 154 10.03 -10.16 -2.92
C PRO A 154 11.08 -9.11 -3.29
N GLU A 155 10.68 -7.83 -3.36
CA GLU A 155 11.55 -6.67 -3.61
C GLU A 155 12.71 -6.60 -2.60
N VAL A 156 12.50 -7.18 -1.41
CA VAL A 156 13.50 -7.30 -0.34
C VAL A 156 14.72 -8.10 -0.75
N ALA A 157 14.63 -8.92 -1.81
CA ALA A 157 15.79 -9.59 -2.39
C ALA A 157 16.88 -8.60 -2.86
N ALA A 158 16.54 -7.33 -3.10
CA ALA A 158 17.53 -6.28 -3.40
C ALA A 158 18.35 -5.86 -2.17
N PHE A 159 17.88 -6.12 -0.96
CA PHE A 159 18.56 -5.74 0.29
C PHE A 159 19.54 -6.84 0.74
N SER A 160 20.47 -6.47 1.63
CA SER A 160 21.35 -7.42 2.31
C SER A 160 20.71 -7.88 3.62
N MET A 161 21.05 -9.08 4.09
CA MET A 161 20.54 -9.61 5.36
C MET A 161 20.82 -8.65 6.53
N ALA A 162 22.05 -8.14 6.62
CA ALA A 162 22.42 -7.12 7.61
C ALA A 162 21.56 -5.84 7.54
N LYS A 163 21.05 -5.46 6.36
CA LYS A 163 20.13 -4.32 6.25
C LYS A 163 18.74 -4.66 6.78
N LEU A 164 18.30 -5.91 6.72
CA LEU A 164 17.01 -6.36 7.25
C LEU A 164 17.08 -6.53 8.77
N ASP A 165 18.15 -7.14 9.27
CA ASP A 165 18.37 -7.33 10.70
C ASP A 165 18.38 -5.99 11.43
N LYS A 166 19.13 -4.99 10.90
CA LYS A 166 19.10 -3.62 11.43
C LYS A 166 17.70 -2.99 11.53
N LYS A 167 16.73 -3.41 10.71
CA LYS A 167 15.35 -2.88 10.73
C LYS A 167 14.55 -3.58 11.82
N VAL A 168 14.77 -4.89 11.98
CA VAL A 168 14.19 -5.66 13.08
C VAL A 168 14.74 -5.15 14.41
N ASP A 169 16.06 -4.95 14.51
CA ASP A 169 16.73 -4.44 15.70
C ASP A 169 16.19 -3.05 16.07
N PHE A 170 16.04 -2.14 15.11
CA PHE A 170 15.38 -0.85 15.33
C PHE A 170 13.98 -1.00 15.97
N PHE A 171 13.14 -1.91 15.48
CA PHE A 171 11.82 -2.10 16.08
C PHE A 171 11.89 -2.75 17.46
N LYS A 172 12.88 -3.62 17.73
CA LYS A 172 13.13 -4.17 19.06
C LYS A 172 13.58 -3.10 20.05
N GLU A 173 14.52 -2.24 19.64
CA GLU A 173 15.01 -1.09 20.41
C GLU A 173 13.89 -0.09 20.70
N LEU A 174 12.95 0.07 19.76
CA LEU A 174 11.74 0.86 19.99
C LEU A 174 10.83 0.27 21.08
N GLY A 175 10.98 -1.01 21.43
CA GLY A 175 10.16 -1.74 22.39
C GLY A 175 9.07 -2.63 21.76
N CYS A 176 9.16 -2.93 20.46
CA CYS A 176 8.21 -3.86 19.82
C CYS A 176 8.57 -5.31 20.12
N ASP A 177 7.57 -6.10 20.52
CA ASP A 177 7.70 -7.56 20.60
C ASP A 177 7.72 -8.21 19.20
N ASP A 178 8.14 -9.48 19.11
CA ASP A 178 8.25 -10.21 17.83
C ASP A 178 6.91 -10.27 17.07
N GLY A 179 5.78 -10.36 17.77
CA GLY A 179 4.44 -10.35 17.16
C GLY A 179 4.07 -8.98 16.57
N GLN A 180 4.46 -7.90 17.23
CA GLN A 180 4.35 -6.53 16.73
C GLN A 180 5.22 -6.33 15.49
N ILE A 181 6.47 -6.79 15.53
CA ILE A 181 7.40 -6.70 14.39
C ILE A 181 6.85 -7.47 13.18
N ALA A 182 6.42 -8.72 13.37
CA ALA A 182 5.81 -9.51 12.32
C ALA A 182 4.57 -8.81 11.72
N ARG A 183 3.75 -8.17 12.56
CA ARG A 183 2.60 -7.37 12.12
C ARG A 183 3.01 -6.12 11.35
N ILE A 184 4.01 -5.38 11.81
CA ILE A 184 4.57 -4.18 11.13
C ILE A 184 4.99 -4.55 9.72
N LEU A 185 5.83 -5.57 9.61
CA LEU A 185 6.41 -6.02 8.34
C LEU A 185 5.36 -6.64 7.41
N THR A 186 4.34 -7.31 7.95
CA THR A 186 3.21 -7.81 7.15
C THR A 186 2.33 -6.67 6.62
N MET A 187 2.03 -5.66 7.44
CA MET A 187 1.12 -4.57 7.08
C MET A 187 1.76 -3.46 6.24
N ALA A 188 3.05 -3.23 6.41
CA ALA A 188 3.79 -2.19 5.71
C ALA A 188 5.21 -2.64 5.35
N PRO A 189 5.38 -3.67 4.50
CA PRO A 189 6.70 -4.23 4.20
C PRO A 189 7.67 -3.21 3.57
N ARG A 190 7.15 -2.14 2.98
CA ARG A 190 7.94 -1.01 2.45
C ARG A 190 8.83 -0.33 3.51
N VAL A 191 8.53 -0.46 4.80
CA VAL A 191 9.39 0.09 5.87
C VAL A 191 10.81 -0.47 5.84
N LEU A 192 11.00 -1.69 5.31
CA LEU A 192 12.33 -2.30 5.12
C LEU A 192 13.19 -1.53 4.11
N GLY A 193 12.57 -0.76 3.22
CA GLY A 193 13.26 0.06 2.24
C GLY A 193 13.65 1.45 2.74
N TYR A 194 13.18 1.86 3.93
CA TYR A 194 13.58 3.12 4.54
C TYR A 194 14.90 2.96 5.32
N SER A 195 15.63 4.07 5.45
CA SER A 195 16.79 4.12 6.33
C SER A 195 16.32 4.19 7.79
N VAL A 196 17.15 3.73 8.74
CA VAL A 196 16.78 3.75 10.16
C VAL A 196 16.57 5.18 10.64
N GLU A 197 17.39 6.11 10.16
CA GLU A 197 17.31 7.53 10.46
C GLU A 197 15.96 8.11 10.02
N LYS A 198 15.47 7.71 8.84
CA LYS A 198 14.16 8.15 8.35
C LYS A 198 13.01 7.60 9.22
N LEU A 199 13.14 6.38 9.72
CA LEU A 199 12.16 5.78 10.62
C LEU A 199 12.18 6.51 11.98
N GLN A 200 13.36 6.75 12.53
CA GLN A 200 13.58 7.42 13.81
C GLN A 200 13.01 8.85 13.82
N VAL A 201 13.23 9.65 12.76
CA VAL A 201 12.66 11.00 12.65
C VAL A 201 11.14 11.03 12.87
N ASN A 202 10.42 10.02 12.38
CA ASN A 202 8.97 9.96 12.57
C ASN A 202 8.58 9.44 13.97
N VAL A 203 9.44 8.67 14.63
CA VAL A 203 9.28 8.24 16.03
C VAL A 203 9.49 9.45 16.95
N ASP A 204 10.62 10.14 16.82
CA ASP A 204 10.96 11.34 17.60
C ASP A 204 9.86 12.38 17.47
N TYR A 205 9.34 12.56 16.26
CA TYR A 205 8.26 13.51 16.02
C TYR A 205 6.96 13.16 16.76
N LEU A 206 6.65 11.87 16.98
CA LEU A 206 5.50 11.51 17.82
C LEU A 206 5.74 11.91 19.28
N GLU A 207 6.97 11.73 19.79
CA GLU A 207 7.35 12.13 21.15
C GLU A 207 7.27 13.65 21.32
N GLU A 208 7.78 14.42 20.35
CA GLU A 208 7.66 15.88 20.32
C GLU A 208 6.20 16.35 20.35
N MET A 209 5.28 15.60 19.73
CA MET A 209 3.84 15.88 19.75
C MET A 209 3.13 15.38 21.02
N GLY A 210 3.90 14.96 22.03
CA GLY A 210 3.41 14.55 23.34
C GLY A 210 2.85 13.13 23.38
N VAL A 211 3.24 12.26 22.43
CA VAL A 211 2.96 10.82 22.54
C VAL A 211 3.97 10.20 23.50
N PRO A 212 3.53 9.61 24.62
CA PRO A 212 4.43 8.91 25.54
C PRO A 212 5.15 7.75 24.87
N SER A 213 6.44 7.58 25.15
CA SER A 213 7.30 6.57 24.51
C SER A 213 6.75 5.14 24.66
N GLU A 214 6.10 4.82 25.79
CA GLU A 214 5.48 3.52 26.05
C GLU A 214 4.31 3.19 25.09
N HIS A 215 3.71 4.21 24.47
CA HIS A 215 2.64 4.02 23.49
C HIS A 215 3.14 3.83 22.06
N ILE A 216 4.40 4.18 21.78
CA ILE A 216 4.95 4.17 20.43
C ILE A 216 5.00 2.78 19.81
N PRO A 217 5.49 1.70 20.48
CA PRO A 217 5.46 0.35 19.91
C PRO A 217 4.06 -0.07 19.45
N ALA A 218 3.06 0.18 20.31
CA ALA A 218 1.68 -0.14 20.02
C ALA A 218 1.10 0.69 18.87
N ILE A 219 1.49 1.97 18.74
CA ILE A 219 1.09 2.85 17.64
C ILE A 219 1.73 2.37 16.33
N THR A 220 3.04 2.14 16.34
CA THR A 220 3.84 1.63 15.22
C THR A 220 3.29 0.31 14.70
N ALA A 221 2.94 -0.61 15.58
CA ALA A 221 2.35 -1.88 15.16
C ALA A 221 0.90 -1.76 14.66
N ARG A 222 0.14 -0.72 15.07
CA ARG A 222 -1.24 -0.46 14.61
C ARG A 222 -1.29 0.25 13.26
N VAL A 223 -0.34 1.14 12.99
CA VAL A 223 -0.31 2.02 11.80
C VAL A 223 1.13 2.18 11.26
N PRO A 224 1.84 1.08 10.92
CA PRO A 224 3.25 1.18 10.52
C PRO A 224 3.47 2.04 9.26
N GLN A 225 2.42 2.30 8.49
CA GLN A 225 2.47 3.18 7.33
C GLN A 225 2.83 4.63 7.67
N PHE A 226 2.63 5.09 8.91
CA PHE A 226 2.98 6.47 9.29
C PHE A 226 4.50 6.71 9.18
N LEU A 227 5.33 5.67 9.36
CA LEU A 227 6.78 5.74 9.22
C LEU A 227 7.25 6.14 7.82
N GLY A 228 6.40 5.97 6.80
CA GLY A 228 6.67 6.43 5.44
C GLY A 228 6.21 7.86 5.14
N LEU A 229 5.56 8.54 6.08
CA LEU A 229 5.08 9.91 5.91
C LEU A 229 6.21 10.93 6.15
N THR A 230 5.97 12.16 5.72
CA THR A 230 6.75 13.33 6.17
C THR A 230 6.21 13.82 7.51
N THR A 231 7.07 14.42 8.33
CA THR A 231 6.66 15.04 9.61
C THR A 231 5.61 16.12 9.38
N ASP A 232 5.73 16.91 8.31
CA ASP A 232 4.72 17.90 7.91
C ASP A 232 3.32 17.30 7.75
N ARG A 233 3.20 16.09 7.19
CA ARG A 233 1.89 15.42 7.05
C ARG A 233 1.29 15.02 8.39
N ILE A 234 2.14 14.61 9.33
CA ILE A 234 1.71 14.30 10.69
C ILE A 234 1.30 15.61 11.38
N LYS A 235 2.11 16.67 11.25
CA LYS A 235 1.85 18.01 11.77
C LYS A 235 0.52 18.57 11.29
N GLU A 236 0.27 18.56 9.98
CA GLU A 236 -0.98 19.01 9.37
C GLU A 236 -2.20 18.34 10.02
N THR A 237 -2.07 17.06 10.40
CA THR A 237 -3.14 16.32 11.07
C THR A 237 -3.30 16.76 12.52
N VAL A 238 -2.20 16.90 13.27
CA VAL A 238 -2.19 17.36 14.66
C VAL A 238 -2.80 18.76 14.76
N ASP A 239 -2.31 19.71 13.96
CA ASP A 239 -2.79 21.09 13.93
C ASP A 239 -4.29 21.15 13.63
N ALA A 240 -4.76 20.37 12.64
CA ALA A 240 -6.18 20.32 12.30
C ALA A 240 -7.05 19.74 13.43
N MET A 241 -6.53 18.76 14.18
CA MET A 241 -7.23 18.26 15.36
C MET A 241 -7.31 19.32 16.45
N ASP A 242 -6.23 20.05 16.70
CA ASP A 242 -6.19 21.12 17.70
C ASP A 242 -7.13 22.28 17.33
N GLU A 243 -7.14 22.67 16.06
CA GLU A 243 -8.08 23.65 15.50
C GLU A 243 -9.54 23.23 15.74
N MET A 244 -9.90 21.99 15.40
CA MET A 244 -11.29 21.53 15.50
C MET A 244 -11.72 21.21 16.93
N PHE A 245 -10.85 20.62 17.74
CA PHE A 245 -11.19 20.00 19.03
C PHE A 245 -10.56 20.69 20.26
N GLY A 246 -9.81 21.77 20.05
CA GLY A 246 -9.07 22.51 21.07
C GLY A 246 -7.64 21.98 21.27
N ALA A 247 -6.79 22.80 21.89
CA ALA A 247 -5.37 22.51 22.11
C ALA A 247 -5.13 21.12 22.76
N GLY A 248 -4.13 20.40 22.25
CA GLY A 248 -3.74 19.06 22.71
C GLY A 248 -4.60 17.91 22.15
N ALA A 249 -5.67 18.21 21.41
CA ALA A 249 -6.49 17.17 20.79
C ALA A 249 -5.75 16.36 19.73
N GLY A 250 -4.78 16.94 19.04
CA GLY A 250 -3.91 16.26 18.08
C GLY A 250 -3.09 15.15 18.73
N GLY A 251 -2.35 15.45 19.79
CA GLY A 251 -1.59 14.44 20.56
C GLY A 251 -2.50 13.33 21.10
N HIS A 252 -3.64 13.68 21.70
CA HIS A 252 -4.64 12.71 22.15
C HIS A 252 -5.18 11.82 21.01
N ALA A 253 -5.39 12.39 19.82
CA ALA A 253 -5.83 11.64 18.65
C ALA A 253 -4.77 10.65 18.17
N LEU A 254 -3.48 10.98 18.24
CA LEU A 254 -2.39 10.06 17.89
C LEU A 254 -2.39 8.83 18.82
N ILE A 255 -2.65 9.01 20.12
CA ILE A 255 -2.67 7.89 21.09
C ILE A 255 -3.90 7.00 20.90
N ARG A 256 -5.10 7.61 20.86
CA ARG A 256 -6.38 6.90 20.83
C ARG A 256 -6.76 6.37 19.44
N ASN A 257 -6.34 7.07 18.39
CA ASN A 257 -6.74 6.82 17.02
C ASN A 257 -5.64 7.23 16.02
N SER A 258 -4.42 6.68 16.19
CA SER A 258 -3.24 6.96 15.36
C SER A 258 -3.49 6.87 13.86
N ARG A 259 -4.46 6.07 13.40
CA ARG A 259 -4.80 5.93 11.98
C ARG A 259 -5.31 7.22 11.35
N ILE A 260 -5.68 8.23 12.14
CA ILE A 260 -6.13 9.53 11.64
C ILE A 260 -5.10 10.22 10.74
N VAL A 261 -3.80 10.04 10.98
CA VAL A 261 -2.71 10.61 10.15
C VAL A 261 -2.68 10.05 8.73
N MET A 262 -3.37 8.93 8.49
CA MET A 262 -3.48 8.34 7.16
C MET A 262 -4.62 8.95 6.33
N HIS A 263 -5.37 9.90 6.88
CA HIS A 263 -6.51 10.53 6.23
C HIS A 263 -6.17 11.95 5.75
N ASN A 264 -6.79 12.35 4.63
CA ASN A 264 -6.61 13.68 4.09
C ASN A 264 -7.29 14.72 5.00
N VAL A 265 -6.52 15.69 5.49
CA VAL A 265 -6.96 16.74 6.41
C VAL A 265 -8.14 17.55 5.87
N SER A 266 -8.14 17.91 4.58
CA SER A 266 -9.28 18.62 3.97
C SER A 266 -10.57 17.79 4.02
N GLY A 267 -10.46 16.47 3.85
CA GLY A 267 -11.59 15.55 3.94
C GLY A 267 -12.11 15.44 5.37
N ILE A 268 -11.20 15.41 6.34
CA ILE A 268 -11.53 15.44 7.77
C ILE A 268 -12.27 16.72 8.13
N ARG A 269 -11.74 17.90 7.74
CA ARG A 269 -12.40 19.20 8.00
C ARG A 269 -13.81 19.24 7.41
N ARG A 270 -13.99 18.80 6.15
CA ARG A 270 -15.32 18.72 5.53
C ARG A 270 -16.28 17.81 6.30
N ALA A 271 -15.81 16.65 6.73
CA ALA A 271 -16.62 15.73 7.53
C ALA A 271 -16.99 16.34 8.89
N TYR A 272 -16.05 17.01 9.56
CA TYR A 272 -16.29 17.72 10.81
C TYR A 272 -17.35 18.82 10.64
N SER A 273 -17.14 19.77 9.72
CA SER A 273 -18.10 20.85 9.45
C SER A 273 -19.49 20.30 9.07
N TYR A 274 -19.54 19.23 8.28
CA TYR A 274 -20.80 18.61 7.92
C TYR A 274 -21.51 17.99 9.13
N LEU A 275 -20.80 17.25 9.99
CA LEU A 275 -21.41 16.65 11.19
C LEU A 275 -21.92 17.72 12.16
N LEU A 276 -21.20 18.83 12.32
CA LEU A 276 -21.71 19.99 13.07
C LEU A 276 -23.01 20.52 12.45
N SER A 277 -23.07 20.69 11.12
CA SER A 277 -24.29 21.15 10.42
C SER A 277 -25.47 20.18 10.53
N VAL A 278 -25.21 18.90 10.82
CA VAL A 278 -26.26 17.89 11.05
C VAL A 278 -26.81 17.93 12.47
N GLY A 279 -26.07 18.53 13.41
CA GLY A 279 -26.45 18.68 14.83
C GLY A 279 -25.53 17.94 15.81
N PHE A 280 -24.39 17.39 15.37
CA PHE A 280 -23.40 16.84 16.31
C PHE A 280 -22.67 17.96 17.05
N THR A 281 -22.43 17.78 18.35
CA THR A 281 -21.61 18.72 19.14
C THR A 281 -20.12 18.41 18.98
N LYS A 282 -19.28 19.44 19.19
CA LYS A 282 -17.83 19.30 19.20
C LYS A 282 -17.36 18.26 20.22
N GLU A 283 -17.97 18.24 21.40
CA GLU A 283 -17.66 17.36 22.52
C GLU A 283 -17.93 15.90 22.15
N ARG A 284 -19.07 15.64 21.50
CA ARG A 284 -19.42 14.30 21.03
C ARG A 284 -18.48 13.81 19.94
N LEU A 285 -18.07 14.69 19.04
CA LEU A 285 -17.11 14.36 17.99
C LEU A 285 -15.70 14.13 18.56
N LYS A 286 -15.30 14.87 19.60
CA LYS A 286 -14.01 14.70 20.31
C LYS A 286 -13.90 13.31 20.97
N GLN A 287 -15.00 12.81 21.54
CA GLN A 287 -15.06 11.46 22.13
C GLN A 287 -14.84 10.35 21.08
N CYS A 288 -15.16 10.60 19.81
CA CYS A 288 -14.96 9.63 18.73
C CYS A 288 -14.48 10.28 17.43
N THR A 289 -13.18 10.59 17.36
CA THR A 289 -12.54 11.18 16.16
C THR A 289 -12.62 10.29 14.92
N ARG A 290 -13.03 9.02 15.06
CA ARG A 290 -13.31 8.13 13.93
C ARG A 290 -14.49 8.60 13.06
N PHE A 291 -15.39 9.43 13.58
CA PHE A 291 -16.51 9.96 12.80
C PHE A 291 -16.04 10.89 11.68
N VAL A 292 -15.08 11.78 11.96
CA VAL A 292 -14.55 12.74 10.98
C VAL A 292 -13.63 12.09 9.94
N MET A 293 -13.25 10.82 10.13
CA MET A 293 -12.49 10.04 9.15
C MET A 293 -13.35 9.48 8.00
N ARG A 294 -14.68 9.61 8.09
CA ARG A 294 -15.61 9.11 7.06
C ARG A 294 -15.80 10.13 5.95
N SER A 295 -15.91 9.63 4.72
CA SER A 295 -16.13 10.48 3.56
C SER A 295 -17.47 11.22 3.67
N GLU A 296 -17.39 12.54 3.71
CA GLU A 296 -18.54 13.42 3.76
C GLU A 296 -19.48 13.22 2.55
N SER A 297 -18.94 13.18 1.34
CA SER A 297 -19.72 13.00 0.11
C SER A 297 -20.20 11.56 -0.13
N ARG A 298 -19.38 10.54 0.20
CA ARG A 298 -19.70 9.14 -0.12
C ARG A 298 -20.45 8.39 0.96
N ILE A 299 -20.28 8.79 2.23
CA ILE A 299 -20.84 8.05 3.38
C ILE A 299 -21.77 8.95 4.18
N LEU A 300 -21.28 10.09 4.69
CA LEU A 300 -22.04 10.88 5.66
C LEU A 300 -23.31 11.47 5.05
N ARG A 301 -23.19 12.28 3.99
CA ARG A 301 -24.34 12.92 3.33
C ARG A 301 -25.42 11.93 2.85
N PRO A 302 -25.09 10.88 2.07
CA PRO A 302 -26.13 9.97 1.59
C PRO A 302 -26.81 9.24 2.75
N ARG A 303 -26.08 8.77 3.76
CA ARG A 303 -26.69 8.09 4.91
C ARG A 303 -27.56 9.02 5.74
N VAL A 304 -27.11 10.24 6.03
CA VAL A 304 -27.92 11.22 6.78
C VAL A 304 -29.22 11.52 6.04
N LYS A 305 -29.16 11.82 4.74
CA LYS A 305 -30.36 12.12 3.94
C LYS A 305 -31.32 10.95 3.91
N PHE A 306 -30.81 9.74 3.71
CA PHE A 306 -31.61 8.51 3.71
C PHE A 306 -32.27 8.25 5.07
N LEU A 307 -31.50 8.32 6.16
CA LEU A 307 -31.99 8.04 7.51
C LEU A 307 -32.99 9.07 7.99
N LYS A 308 -32.76 10.37 7.70
CA LYS A 308 -33.73 11.42 8.01
C LYS A 308 -35.05 11.22 7.23
N ALA A 309 -34.99 10.79 5.97
CA ALA A 309 -36.20 10.45 5.20
C ALA A 309 -36.97 9.24 5.78
N LYS A 310 -36.30 8.38 6.56
CA LYS A 310 -36.91 7.28 7.31
C LYS A 310 -37.32 7.66 8.75
N GLY A 311 -37.22 8.94 9.12
CA GLY A 311 -37.56 9.41 10.48
C GLY A 311 -36.56 9.01 11.56
N VAL A 312 -35.35 8.57 11.20
CA VAL A 312 -34.32 8.17 12.17
C VAL A 312 -33.58 9.41 12.68
N ASP A 313 -33.49 9.55 14.01
CA ASP A 313 -32.60 10.53 14.64
C ASP A 313 -31.13 10.14 14.46
N VAL A 314 -30.50 10.76 13.46
CA VAL A 314 -29.12 10.53 13.08
C VAL A 314 -28.10 11.04 14.10
N VAL A 315 -28.47 11.99 14.97
CA VAL A 315 -27.56 12.54 15.98
C VAL A 315 -27.54 11.60 17.16
N SER A 316 -28.70 11.24 17.72
CA SER A 316 -28.78 10.31 18.85
C SER A 316 -28.21 8.93 18.50
N ALA A 317 -28.57 8.37 17.35
CA ALA A 317 -28.18 7.03 16.93
C ALA A 317 -26.90 6.98 16.06
N ALA A 318 -25.77 7.52 16.52
CA ALA A 318 -24.54 7.70 15.71
C ALA A 318 -23.85 6.41 15.18
N SER A 319 -24.32 5.21 15.52
CA SER A 319 -23.72 3.93 15.10
C SER A 319 -23.69 3.75 13.58
N TRP A 320 -24.59 4.40 12.84
CA TRP A 320 -24.61 4.41 11.37
C TRP A 320 -23.34 4.98 10.74
N ILE A 321 -22.59 5.85 11.43
CA ILE A 321 -21.38 6.49 10.89
C ILE A 321 -20.28 5.46 10.67
N LEU A 322 -20.09 4.57 11.64
CA LEU A 322 -19.00 3.58 11.63
C LEU A 322 -19.44 2.21 11.10
N MET A 323 -20.74 2.00 10.89
CA MET A 323 -21.30 0.76 10.36
C MET A 323 -20.73 0.47 8.95
N PRO A 324 -20.16 -0.73 8.71
CA PRO A 324 -19.76 -1.16 7.38
C PRO A 324 -20.93 -1.10 6.39
N GLU A 325 -20.63 -0.87 5.10
CA GLU A 325 -21.67 -0.71 4.08
C GLU A 325 -22.56 -1.94 3.92
N GLY A 326 -22.00 -3.16 3.88
CA GLY A 326 -22.79 -4.38 3.82
C GLY A 326 -23.81 -4.49 4.95
N ARG A 327 -23.38 -4.30 6.20
CA ARG A 327 -24.27 -4.31 7.37
C ARG A 327 -25.31 -3.17 7.35
N PHE A 328 -24.94 -2.03 6.78
CA PHE A 328 -25.87 -0.91 6.63
C PHE A 328 -26.96 -1.24 5.60
N ILE A 329 -26.61 -1.90 4.50
CA ILE A 329 -27.55 -2.38 3.48
C ILE A 329 -28.42 -3.51 4.02
N GLU A 330 -27.87 -4.46 4.78
CA GLU A 330 -28.66 -5.52 5.43
C GLU A 330 -29.73 -4.94 6.36
N LYS A 331 -29.37 -3.89 7.12
CA LYS A 331 -30.32 -3.19 8.01
C LYS A 331 -31.32 -2.33 7.24
N TYR A 332 -30.90 -1.76 6.11
CA TYR A 332 -31.69 -0.85 5.29
C TYR A 332 -31.63 -1.29 3.83
N SER A 333 -32.43 -2.30 3.48
CA SER A 333 -32.34 -3.00 2.19
C SER A 333 -32.55 -2.09 0.97
N ASP A 334 -33.32 -1.01 1.13
CA ASP A 334 -33.58 0.00 0.11
C ASP A 334 -32.45 1.03 -0.06
N TYR A 335 -31.45 1.05 0.84
CA TYR A 335 -30.33 2.00 0.77
C TYR A 335 -29.47 1.80 -0.48
N ALA A 336 -29.27 0.57 -0.95
CA ALA A 336 -28.46 0.30 -2.14
C ALA A 336 -29.05 0.94 -3.40
N ALA A 337 -30.38 0.84 -3.58
CA ALA A 337 -31.10 1.49 -4.66
C ALA A 337 -31.05 3.01 -4.52
N TYR A 338 -31.28 3.52 -3.31
CA TYR A 338 -31.17 4.95 -3.00
C TYR A 338 -29.78 5.52 -3.34
N LEU A 339 -28.71 4.84 -2.93
CA LEU A 339 -27.34 5.32 -3.10
C LEU A 339 -26.99 5.43 -4.60
N THR A 340 -27.41 4.46 -5.40
CA THR A 340 -27.23 4.48 -6.86
C THR A 340 -27.88 5.72 -7.47
N GLN A 341 -29.14 6.01 -7.13
CA GLN A 341 -29.85 7.19 -7.61
C GLN A 341 -29.22 8.50 -7.10
N TYR A 342 -28.82 8.53 -5.83
CA TYR A 342 -28.17 9.68 -5.21
C TYR A 342 -26.87 10.07 -5.94
N MET A 343 -26.03 9.08 -6.24
CA MET A 343 -24.76 9.28 -6.95
C MET A 343 -24.98 9.71 -8.40
N ALA A 344 -26.00 9.17 -9.08
CA ALA A 344 -26.35 9.59 -10.44
C ALA A 344 -26.78 11.07 -10.50
N ARG A 345 -27.56 11.54 -9.51
CA ARG A 345 -27.98 12.95 -9.41
C ARG A 345 -26.80 13.89 -9.16
N LEU A 346 -25.81 13.48 -8.36
CA LEU A 346 -24.62 14.31 -8.12
C LEU A 346 -23.76 14.47 -9.36
N LYS A 347 -23.58 13.42 -10.16
CA LYS A 347 -22.83 13.50 -11.42
C LYS A 347 -23.47 14.48 -12.40
N LYS A 348 -24.80 14.52 -12.48
CA LYS A 348 -25.56 15.45 -13.34
C LYS A 348 -25.46 16.92 -12.92
N LYS A 349 -25.09 17.22 -11.67
CA LYS A 349 -24.93 18.59 -11.17
C LYS A 349 -23.50 19.14 -11.30
N GLN A 350 -22.57 18.30 -11.72
CA GLN A 350 -21.15 18.65 -11.90
C GLN A 350 -20.74 18.75 -13.38
N LEU A 351 -21.66 18.38 -14.29
CA LEU A 351 -21.67 18.73 -15.70
C LEU A 351 -22.52 19.98 -15.87
#